data_AF-A0A4Y4E5K6-F1
#
_entry.id   AF-A0A4Y4E5K6-F1
#
_cell.length_a   1.000
_cell.length_b   1.000
_cell.length_c   1.000
_cell.angle_alpha   90.00
_cell.angle_beta   90.00
_cell.angle_gamma   90.00
#
_symmetry.space_group_name_H-M   'P 1'
#
loop_
_entity.id
_entity.type
_entity.pdbx_description
1 polymer ?
#
loop_
_entity_poly.entity_id
_entity_poly.type
_entity_poly.pdbx_seq_one_letter_code
_entity_poly.pdbx_strand_id
1 'polypeptide(L)'
;MSDTVYLVVVIASAALLAVGASLAIVRAERGPSMLDRTIALDVFTTTLVGAIALEAAFSRRTDTIPILVVLSLVGFVGSVTIARFASVEPEDEGRIRTADEIAAEDAARREAEEADRDSAVDPEHHGGTPEGEVR
;
A
#
# COMPACT_ATOMS: atom_id res chain seq x y z
N MET A 1 48.76 15.64 0.90
CA MET A 1 47.65 15.91 -0.04
C MET A 1 46.62 14.79 -0.01
N SER A 2 47.02 13.52 -0.13
CA SER A 2 46.11 12.37 -0.06
C SER A 2 45.33 12.27 1.27
N ASP A 3 45.97 12.53 2.42
CA ASP A 3 45.29 12.48 3.72
C ASP A 3 44.22 13.58 3.87
N THR A 4 44.50 14.78 3.39
CA THR A 4 43.55 15.89 3.38
C THR A 4 42.35 15.56 2.49
N VAL A 5 42.60 15.04 1.29
CA VAL A 5 41.53 14.61 0.36
C VAL A 5 40.69 13.51 0.99
N TYR A 6 41.33 12.51 1.61
CA TYR A 6 40.64 11.42 2.29
C TYR A 6 39.72 11.94 3.40
N LEU A 7 40.22 12.84 4.26
CA LEU A 7 39.44 13.43 5.34
C LEU A 7 38.25 14.26 4.82
N VAL A 8 38.44 15.03 3.73
CA VAL A 8 37.35 15.77 3.08
C VAL A 8 36.28 14.82 2.55
N VAL A 9 36.66 13.71 1.91
CA VAL A 9 35.70 12.71 1.40
C VAL A 9 34.92 12.07 2.53
N VAL A 10 35.57 11.72 3.63
CA VAL A 10 34.90 11.13 4.81
C VAL A 10 33.90 12.11 5.41
N ILE A 11 34.29 13.37 5.65
CA ILE A 11 33.39 14.37 6.22
C ILE A 11 32.22 14.66 5.26
N ALA A 12 32.48 14.80 3.97
CA ALA A 12 31.42 15.04 2.98
C ALA A 12 30.43 13.87 2.94
N SER A 13 30.92 12.63 2.96
CA SER A 13 30.09 11.43 2.96
C SER A 13 29.26 11.32 4.23
N ALA A 14 29.88 11.58 5.39
CA ALA A 14 29.19 11.59 6.69
C ALA A 14 28.09 12.66 6.73
N ALA A 15 28.35 13.86 6.22
CA ALA A 15 27.37 14.94 6.13
C ALA A 15 26.20 14.56 5.21
N LEU A 16 26.47 14.01 4.03
CA LEU A 16 25.43 13.55 3.10
C LEU A 16 24.56 12.44 3.70
N LEU A 17 25.18 11.48 4.40
CA LEU A 17 24.46 10.41 5.09
C LEU A 17 23.61 10.96 6.24
N ALA A 18 24.13 11.90 7.03
CA ALA A 18 23.38 12.54 8.11
C ALA A 18 22.18 13.32 7.58
N VAL A 19 22.35 14.06 6.47
CA VAL A 19 21.24 14.75 5.78
C VAL A 19 20.23 13.74 5.26
N GLY A 20 20.67 12.67 4.58
CA GLY A 20 19.80 11.61 4.08
C GLY A 20 18.99 10.93 5.18
N ALA A 21 19.65 10.57 6.30
CA ALA A 21 18.99 9.98 7.47
C ALA A 21 17.96 10.94 8.08
N SER A 22 18.30 12.23 8.20
CA SER A 22 17.38 13.25 8.71
C SER A 22 16.15 13.42 7.81
N LEU A 23 16.36 13.47 6.49
CA LEU A 23 15.26 13.56 5.52
C LEU A 23 14.39 12.31 5.55
N ALA A 24 14.98 11.13 5.70
CA ALA A 24 14.24 9.87 5.84
C ALA A 24 13.36 9.88 7.10
N ILE A 25 13.86 10.34 8.24
CA ILE A 25 13.07 10.50 9.47
C ILE A 25 11.90 11.47 9.24
N VAL A 26 12.17 12.64 8.67
CA VAL A 26 11.13 13.64 8.36
C VAL A 26 10.05 13.05 7.43
N ARG A 27 10.45 12.24 6.44
CA ARG A 27 9.54 11.55 5.54
C ARG A 27 8.71 10.49 6.27
N ALA A 28 9.34 9.72 7.18
CA ALA A 28 8.66 8.70 7.96
C ALA A 28 7.57 9.30 8.88
N GLU A 29 7.80 10.48 9.44
CA GLU A 29 6.81 11.16 10.29
C GLU A 29 5.68 11.81 9.48
N ARG A 30 6.01 12.49 8.38
CA ARG A 30 5.05 13.26 7.57
C ARG A 30 4.40 12.46 6.44
N GLY A 31 4.79 11.22 6.26
CA GLY A 31 4.32 10.36 5.17
C GLY A 31 2.80 10.13 5.21
N PRO A 32 2.09 10.33 4.08
CA PRO A 32 0.63 10.23 4.03
C PRO A 32 0.13 8.78 4.08
N SER A 33 0.89 7.82 3.56
CA SER A 33 0.51 6.40 3.52
C SER A 33 1.44 5.53 4.36
N MET A 34 0.95 4.39 4.84
CA MET A 34 1.76 3.41 5.58
C MET A 34 2.93 2.87 4.74
N LEU A 35 2.70 2.68 3.44
CA LEU A 35 3.72 2.28 2.47
C LEU A 35 4.86 3.30 2.45
N ASP A 36 4.52 4.59 2.37
CA ASP A 36 5.51 5.65 2.28
C ASP A 36 6.37 5.78 3.55
N ARG A 37 5.74 5.66 4.73
CA ARG A 37 6.47 5.62 6.00
C ARG A 37 7.43 4.44 6.07
N THR A 38 7.03 3.32 5.49
CA THR A 38 7.86 2.11 5.44
C THR A 38 9.05 2.26 4.51
N ILE A 39 8.85 2.83 3.32
CA ILE A 39 9.95 3.16 2.40
C ILE A 39 10.93 4.13 3.07
N ALA A 40 10.42 5.14 3.78
CA ALA A 40 11.26 6.07 4.51
C ALA A 40 12.11 5.37 5.59
N LEU A 41 11.57 4.39 6.30
CA LEU A 41 12.31 3.58 7.27
C LEU A 41 13.38 2.67 6.62
N ASP A 42 13.11 2.14 5.43
CA ASP A 42 14.08 1.35 4.66
C ASP A 42 15.25 2.23 4.17
N VAL A 43 14.95 3.43 3.66
CA VAL A 43 15.96 4.42 3.30
C VAL A 43 16.79 4.84 4.54
N PHE A 44 16.15 5.07 5.69
CA PHE A 44 16.85 5.35 6.93
C PHE A 44 17.82 4.22 7.31
N THR A 45 17.35 2.96 7.26
CA THR A 45 18.19 1.78 7.52
C THR A 45 19.36 1.69 6.54
N THR A 46 19.13 1.97 5.27
CA THR A 46 20.17 2.02 4.24
C THR A 46 21.22 3.10 4.54
N THR A 47 20.80 4.28 4.99
CA THR A 47 21.74 5.34 5.40
C THR A 47 22.56 4.96 6.63
N LEU A 48 21.99 4.20 7.58
CA LEU A 48 22.74 3.64 8.71
C LEU A 48 23.79 2.63 8.26
N VAL A 49 23.44 1.73 7.34
CA VAL A 49 24.41 0.81 6.71
C VAL A 49 25.54 1.61 6.05
N GLY A 50 25.22 2.65 5.30
CA GLY A 50 26.22 3.54 4.70
C GLY A 50 27.13 4.22 5.74
N ALA A 51 26.57 4.67 6.86
CA ALA A 51 27.33 5.33 7.93
C ALA A 51 28.30 4.36 8.62
N ILE A 52 27.87 3.14 8.88
CA ILE A 52 28.72 2.09 9.46
C ILE A 52 29.79 1.64 8.47
N ALA A 53 29.47 1.59 7.18
CA ALA A 53 30.46 1.26 6.15
C ALA A 53 31.53 2.35 6.04
N LEU A 54 31.12 3.62 6.14
CA LEU A 54 32.04 4.76 6.19
C LEU A 54 32.91 4.73 7.45
N GLU A 55 32.33 4.38 8.60
CA GLU A 55 33.07 4.18 9.85
C GLU A 55 34.12 3.06 9.72
N ALA A 56 33.74 1.90 9.19
CA ALA A 56 34.67 0.78 8.99
C ALA A 56 35.83 1.18 8.04
N ALA A 57 35.51 1.92 6.98
CA ALA A 57 36.49 2.45 6.04
C ALA A 57 37.43 3.48 6.69
N PHE A 58 36.91 4.30 7.61
CA PHE A 58 37.68 5.31 8.36
C PHE A 58 38.59 4.67 9.42
N SER A 59 38.03 3.78 10.23
CA SER A 59 38.71 3.10 11.33
C SER A 59 39.70 2.03 10.88
N ARG A 60 39.65 1.62 9.60
CA ARG A 60 40.42 0.50 9.00
C ARG A 60 40.26 -0.82 9.76
N ARG A 61 39.11 -0.99 10.40
CA ARG A 61 38.75 -2.19 11.17
C ARG A 61 37.51 -2.82 10.57
N THR A 62 37.48 -4.15 10.58
CA THR A 62 36.38 -4.93 10.00
C THR A 62 35.35 -5.39 11.03
N ASP A 63 35.53 -5.00 12.30
CA ASP A 63 34.68 -5.44 13.41
C ASP A 63 33.23 -4.94 13.28
N THR A 64 33.01 -3.86 12.53
CA THR A 64 31.70 -3.29 12.20
C THR A 64 31.05 -3.92 10.97
N ILE A 65 31.76 -4.72 10.16
CA ILE A 65 31.21 -5.36 8.95
C ILE A 65 30.04 -6.31 9.24
N PRO A 66 30.09 -7.17 10.29
CA PRO A 66 28.94 -8.01 10.62
C PRO A 66 27.65 -7.23 10.89
N ILE A 67 27.75 -6.02 11.45
CA ILE A 67 26.59 -5.15 11.70
C ILE A 67 25.95 -4.72 10.38
N LEU A 68 26.75 -4.44 9.34
CA LEU A 68 26.26 -4.11 8.00
C LEU A 68 25.41 -5.24 7.41
N VAL A 69 25.87 -6.48 7.56
CA VAL A 69 25.19 -7.67 7.04
C VAL A 69 23.84 -7.84 7.73
N VAL A 70 23.82 -7.76 9.05
CA VAL A 70 22.58 -7.90 9.84
C VAL A 70 21.60 -6.77 9.51
N LEU A 71 22.05 -5.51 9.50
CA LEU A 71 21.16 -4.38 9.20
C LEU A 71 20.61 -4.43 7.76
N SER A 72 21.42 -4.82 6.78
CA SER A 72 20.96 -4.97 5.39
C SER A 72 19.88 -6.04 5.26
N LEU A 73 20.06 -7.18 5.95
CA LEU A 73 19.05 -8.24 5.97
C LEU A 73 17.77 -7.78 6.68
N VAL A 74 17.89 -7.13 7.84
CA VAL A 74 16.73 -6.63 8.60
C VAL A 74 15.94 -5.58 7.81
N GLY A 75 16.62 -4.60 7.20
CA GLY A 75 15.97 -3.57 6.37
C GLY A 75 15.22 -4.18 5.19
N PHE A 76 15.90 -5.06 4.44
CA PHE A 76 15.31 -5.75 3.30
C PHE A 76 14.10 -6.61 3.68
N VAL A 77 14.23 -7.47 4.69
CA VAL A 77 13.16 -8.36 5.14
C VAL A 77 11.97 -7.56 5.69
N GLY A 78 12.23 -6.48 6.44
CA GLY A 78 11.20 -5.60 6.96
C GLY A 78 10.39 -4.93 5.84
N SER A 79 11.07 -4.35 4.86
CA SER A 79 10.45 -3.71 3.69
C SER A 79 9.60 -4.69 2.87
N VAL A 80 10.14 -5.88 2.56
CA VAL A 80 9.42 -6.93 1.80
C VAL A 80 8.19 -7.44 2.56
N THR A 81 8.32 -7.64 3.88
CA THR A 81 7.21 -8.12 4.72
C THR A 81 6.06 -7.11 4.69
N ILE A 82 6.36 -5.83 4.90
CA ILE A 82 5.32 -4.80 4.88
C ILE A 82 4.74 -4.63 3.48
N ALA A 83 5.56 -4.62 2.42
CA ALA A 83 5.05 -4.53 1.04
C ALA A 83 4.09 -5.69 0.70
N ARG A 84 4.34 -6.89 1.25
CA ARG A 84 3.46 -8.07 1.06
C ARG A 84 2.13 -7.95 1.79
N PHE A 85 2.10 -7.29 2.95
CA PHE A 85 0.92 -7.20 3.82
C PHE A 85 0.25 -5.83 3.84
N ALA A 86 0.80 -4.84 3.14
CA ALA A 86 0.18 -3.54 2.92
C ALA A 86 -0.97 -3.69 1.90
N SER A 87 -2.07 -4.32 2.30
CA SER A 87 -3.33 -4.22 1.58
C SER A 87 -3.79 -2.76 1.61
N VAL A 88 -4.12 -2.22 0.43
CA VAL A 88 -4.83 -0.94 0.32
C VAL A 88 -6.22 -1.17 0.88
N GLU A 89 -6.51 -0.67 2.08
CA GLU A 89 -7.89 -0.53 2.53
C GLU A 89 -8.57 0.39 1.49
N PRO A 90 -9.60 -0.08 0.76
CA PRO A 90 -10.38 0.82 -0.07
C PRO A 90 -10.92 1.93 0.84
N GLU A 91 -10.69 3.20 0.49
CA GLU A 91 -11.21 4.35 1.25
C GLU A 91 -12.75 4.30 1.40
N ASP A 92 -13.40 3.45 0.60
CA ASP A 92 -14.83 3.16 0.60
C ASP A 92 -15.32 2.19 1.68
N GLU A 93 -14.44 1.42 2.32
CA GLU A 93 -14.84 0.36 3.26
C GLU A 93 -15.17 0.91 4.66
N GLY A 94 -14.73 2.14 4.96
CA GLY A 94 -15.03 2.88 6.19
C GLY A 94 -16.17 3.91 6.07
N ARG A 95 -16.73 4.13 4.88
CA ARG A 95 -17.88 5.04 4.72
C ARG A 95 -19.13 4.32 5.20
N ILE A 96 -19.64 4.74 6.36
CA ILE A 96 -21.01 4.38 6.75
C ILE A 96 -21.94 4.94 5.68
N ARG A 97 -22.53 4.05 4.86
CA ARG A 97 -23.56 4.42 3.89
C ARG A 97 -24.63 5.19 4.64
N THR A 98 -25.00 6.35 4.11
CA THR A 98 -26.04 7.17 4.71
C THR A 98 -27.36 6.39 4.62
N ALA A 99 -28.28 6.54 5.58
CA ALA A 99 -29.54 5.80 5.58
C ALA A 99 -30.31 5.92 4.26
N ASP A 100 -30.18 7.06 3.58
CA ASP A 100 -30.78 7.34 2.28
C ASP A 100 -30.18 6.51 1.14
N GLU A 101 -28.88 6.21 1.18
CA GLU A 101 -28.19 5.40 0.16
C GLU A 101 -28.60 3.92 0.26
N ILE A 102 -28.79 3.41 1.48
CA ILE A 102 -29.28 2.04 1.73
C ILE A 102 -30.75 1.93 1.28
N ALA A 103 -31.59 2.92 1.60
CA ALA A 103 -32.99 2.92 1.21
C ALA A 103 -33.17 2.97 -0.32
N ALA A 104 -32.33 3.72 -1.03
CA ALA A 104 -32.35 3.79 -2.49
C ALA A 104 -31.95 2.48 -3.15
N GLU A 105 -30.95 1.79 -2.61
CA GLU A 105 -30.50 0.48 -3.11
C GLU A 105 -31.54 -0.63 -2.84
N ASP A 106 -32.16 -0.64 -1.66
CA ASP A 106 -33.25 -1.56 -1.34
C ASP A 106 -34.49 -1.31 -2.22
N ALA A 107 -34.81 -0.05 -2.53
CA ALA A 107 -35.89 0.28 -3.46
C ALA A 107 -35.58 -0.21 -4.88
N ALA A 108 -34.36 0.05 -5.38
CA ALA A 108 -33.93 -0.42 -6.68
C ALA A 108 -33.91 -1.96 -6.78
N ARG A 109 -33.54 -2.64 -5.70
CA ARG A 109 -33.59 -4.11 -5.62
C ARG A 109 -35.02 -4.63 -5.66
N ARG A 110 -35.94 -4.00 -4.94
CA ARG A 110 -37.38 -4.36 -4.96
C ARG A 110 -37.99 -4.14 -6.34
N GLU A 111 -37.68 -3.02 -6.99
CA GLU A 111 -38.13 -2.75 -8.36
C GLU A 111 -37.62 -3.80 -9.35
N ALA A 112 -36.36 -4.25 -9.21
CA ALA A 112 -35.83 -5.33 -10.03
C ALA A 112 -36.50 -6.68 -9.75
N GLU A 113 -36.78 -7.00 -8.48
CA GLU A 113 -37.50 -8.22 -8.08
C GLU A 113 -38.96 -8.19 -8.52
N GLU A 114 -39.60 -7.01 -8.55
CA GLU A 114 -40.96 -6.80 -9.06
C GLU A 114 -40.99 -6.90 -10.59
N ALA A 115 -40.02 -6.32 -11.29
CA ALA A 115 -39.91 -6.44 -12.75
C ALA A 115 -39.67 -7.89 -13.20
N ASP A 116 -38.86 -8.65 -12.46
CA ASP A 116 -38.64 -10.08 -12.71
C ASP A 116 -39.91 -10.90 -12.43
N ARG A 117 -40.66 -10.56 -11.37
CA ARG A 117 -41.95 -11.20 -11.04
C ARG A 117 -43.02 -10.91 -12.10
N ASP A 118 -43.16 -9.67 -12.55
CA ASP A 118 -44.14 -9.31 -13.58
C ASP A 118 -43.82 -9.98 -14.92
N SER A 119 -42.53 -10.11 -15.25
CA SER A 119 -42.06 -10.86 -16.42
C SER A 119 -42.37 -12.36 -16.32
N ALA A 120 -42.44 -12.91 -15.09
CA ALA A 120 -42.81 -14.31 -14.85
C ALA A 120 -44.32 -14.57 -14.82
N VAL A 121 -45.17 -13.53 -14.78
CA VAL A 121 -46.64 -13.64 -14.64
C VAL A 121 -47.40 -13.56 -15.97
N ASP A 122 -46.71 -13.41 -17.11
CA ASP A 122 -47.33 -13.57 -18.44
C ASP A 122 -46.98 -14.91 -19.11
N PRO A 123 -47.68 -16.02 -18.77
CA PRO A 123 -47.96 -17.08 -19.72
C PRO A 123 -49.25 -16.72 -20.45
N GLU A 124 -49.07 -16.24 -21.68
CA GLU A 124 -50.12 -15.95 -22.65
C GLU A 124 -51.32 -16.89 -22.55
N HIS A 125 -52.48 -16.27 -22.34
CA HIS A 125 -53.81 -16.84 -22.39
C HIS A 125 -54.12 -17.40 -23.78
N HIS A 126 -53.82 -18.68 -24.02
CA HIS A 126 -54.37 -19.41 -25.17
C HIS A 126 -55.83 -19.84 -24.91
N GLY A 127 -56.73 -18.85 -24.89
CA GLY A 127 -58.16 -19.03 -25.06
C GLY A 127 -58.54 -19.09 -26.53
N GLY A 128 -58.22 -20.21 -27.20
CA GLY A 128 -58.67 -20.46 -28.57
C GLY A 128 -59.94 -21.30 -28.57
N THR A 129 -61.11 -20.64 -28.69
CA THR A 129 -62.37 -21.34 -29.00
C THR A 129 -62.71 -21.06 -30.45
N PRO A 130 -62.65 -22.02 -31.39
CA PRO A 130 -63.39 -21.91 -32.63
C PRO A 130 -64.78 -22.49 -32.39
N GLU A 131 -65.73 -21.57 -32.33
CA GLU A 131 -66.94 -21.53 -33.16
C GLU A 131 -67.49 -22.87 -33.65
N GLY A 132 -68.78 -23.07 -33.34
CA GLY A 132 -69.52 -24.27 -33.69
C GLY A 132 -69.78 -24.45 -35.19
N GLU A 133 -69.95 -25.71 -35.57
CA GLU A 133 -70.80 -26.09 -36.68
C GLU A 133 -71.85 -27.11 -36.20
N VAL A 134 -73.09 -26.68 -36.32
CA VAL A 134 -74.32 -27.49 -36.23
C VAL A 134 -74.48 -28.28 -37.52
N ARG A 135 -74.49 -29.61 -37.43
CA ARG A 135 -75.36 -30.49 -38.22
C ARG A 135 -75.43 -31.90 -37.67
#